data_AF-A0A392QXS8-F1
#
_entry.id   AF-A0A392QXS8-F1
#
_cell.length_a   1.000
_cell.length_b   1.000
_cell.length_c   1.000
_cell.angle_alpha   90.00
_cell.angle_beta   90.00
_cell.angle_gamma   90.00
#
_symmetry.space_group_name_H-M   'P 1'
#
loop_
_entity.id
_entity.type
_entity.pdbx_description
1 polymer ?
#
loop_
_entity_poly.entity_id
_entity_poly.type
_entity_poly.pdbx_seq_one_letter_code
_entity_poly.pdbx_strand_id
1 'polypeptide(L)' 'IRVLGQDVLDGVKYGFDNAVGQLKVLNPTVELNTKGLSMLKRVENGQIIIPPEYAQMVEDEEDEQEEGEDQGESHGED' A
#
# COMPACT_ATOMS: atom_id res chain seq x y z
N ILE A 1 17.38 -11.29 -11.55
CA ILE A 1 15.95 -11.67 -11.41
C ILE A 1 15.34 -11.07 -10.14
N ARG A 2 15.92 -11.23 -8.93
CA ARG A 2 15.43 -10.55 -7.70
C ARG A 2 15.31 -9.02 -7.81
N VAL A 3 16.31 -8.35 -8.38
CA VAL A 3 16.32 -6.88 -8.54
C VAL A 3 15.15 -6.37 -9.39
N LEU A 4 14.77 -7.10 -10.44
CA LEU A 4 13.67 -6.70 -11.33
C LEU A 4 12.30 -6.73 -10.63
N GLY A 5 12.12 -7.62 -9.64
CA GLY A 5 10.89 -7.70 -8.87
C GLY A 5 10.72 -6.51 -7.93
N GLN A 6 11.79 -6.14 -7.23
CA GLN A 6 11.77 -4.99 -6.31
C GLN A 6 11.56 -3.67 -7.06
N ASP A 7 12.28 -3.45 -8.16
CA ASP A 7 12.13 -2.22 -8.97
C ASP A 7 10.69 -2.04 -9.48
N VAL A 8 10.02 -3.13 -9.83
CA VAL A 8 8.61 -3.11 -10.26
C VAL A 8 7.69 -2.77 -9.09
N LEU A 9 7.89 -3.39 -7.92
CA LEU A 9 7.11 -3.08 -6.72
C LEU A 9 7.26 -1.62 -6.30
N ASP A 10 8.49 -1.11 -6.28
CA ASP A 10 8.80 0.28 -5.94
C ASP A 10 8.17 1.25 -6.94
N GLY A 11 8.22 0.92 -8.23
CA GLY A 11 7.59 1.70 -9.28
C GLY A 11 6.07 1.77 -9.14
N VAL A 12 5.41 0.67 -8.78
CA VAL A 12 3.96 0.63 -8.55
C VAL A 12 3.59 1.44 -7.30
N LYS A 13 4.33 1.27 -6.19
CA LYS A 13 4.14 2.06 -4.96
C LYS A 13 4.27 3.56 -5.24
N TYR A 14 5.33 3.96 -5.94
CA TYR A 14 5.54 5.35 -6.33
C TYR A 14 4.39 5.89 -7.19
N GLY A 15 3.97 5.13 -8.21
CA GLY A 15 2.87 5.51 -9.08
C GLY A 15 1.56 5.74 -8.33
N PHE A 16 1.25 4.85 -7.37
CA PHE A 16 0.08 4.96 -6.51
C PHE A 16 0.14 6.21 -5.61
N ASP A 17 1.24 6.39 -4.88
CA ASP A 17 1.42 7.54 -3.97
C ASP A 17 1.33 8.87 -4.73
N ASN A 18 1.92 8.94 -5.92
CA ASN A 18 1.86 10.10 -6.81
C ASN A 18 0.43 10.38 -7.31
N ALA A 19 -0.33 9.35 -7.70
CA ALA A 19 -1.72 9.52 -8.13
C ALA A 19 -2.61 10.03 -6.99
N VAL A 20 -2.46 9.48 -5.78
CA VAL A 20 -3.16 9.96 -4.58
C VAL A 20 -2.79 11.42 -4.28
N GLY A 21 -1.52 11.78 -4.39
CA GLY A 21 -1.05 13.16 -4.24
C GLY A 21 -1.71 14.11 -5.23
N GLN A 22 -1.75 13.75 -6.52
CA GLN A 22 -2.44 14.54 -7.54
C GLN A 22 -3.93 14.71 -7.26
N LEU A 23 -4.61 13.64 -6.84
CA LEU A 23 -6.04 13.72 -6.48
C LEU A 23 -6.29 14.70 -5.33
N LYS A 24 -5.42 14.72 -4.30
CA LYS A 24 -5.51 15.68 -3.19
C LYS A 24 -5.32 17.12 -3.66
N VAL A 25 -4.37 17.37 -4.57
CA VAL A 25 -4.11 18.71 -5.14
C VAL A 25 -5.30 19.20 -5.98
N LEU A 26 -5.87 18.33 -6.80
CA LEU A 26 -6.98 18.69 -7.70
C LEU A 26 -8.33 18.83 -6.99
N ASN A 27 -8.47 18.28 -5.78
CA ASN A 27 -9.71 18.32 -5.00
C ASN A 27 -9.48 18.98 -3.62
N PRO A 28 -9.08 20.26 -3.55
CA PRO A 28 -8.63 20.89 -2.31
C PRO A 28 -9.72 21.09 -1.25
N THR A 29 -11.00 20.97 -1.63
CA THR A 29 -12.15 21.09 -0.73
C THR A 29 -12.72 19.74 -0.31
N VAL A 30 -12.16 18.64 -0.80
CA VAL A 30 -12.61 17.28 -0.49
C VAL A 30 -11.53 16.59 0.32
N GLU A 31 -11.89 16.18 1.53
CA GLU A 31 -11.02 15.32 2.33
C GLU A 31 -11.11 13.89 1.80
N LEU A 32 -10.07 13.45 1.07
CA LEU A 32 -9.99 12.11 0.53
C LEU A 32 -9.62 11.11 1.64
N ASN A 33 -10.53 10.17 1.93
CA ASN A 33 -10.24 9.04 2.79
C ASN A 33 -9.48 7.96 2.00
N THR A 34 -8.24 7.71 2.39
CA THR A 34 -7.38 6.67 1.79
C THR A 34 -7.23 5.43 2.68
N LYS A 35 -7.90 5.38 3.83
CA LYS A 35 -7.83 4.23 4.75
C LYS A 35 -8.49 3.01 4.10
N GLY A 36 -7.78 1.89 4.12
CA GLY A 36 -8.25 0.62 3.56
C GLY A 36 -8.01 0.46 2.06
N LEU A 37 -7.35 1.41 1.39
CA LEU A 37 -6.82 1.18 0.05
C LEU A 37 -5.73 0.10 0.10
N SER A 38 -5.75 -0.80 -0.87
CA SER A 38 -4.78 -1.89 -1.04
C SER A 38 -4.75 -2.26 -2.51
N MET A 39 -3.58 -2.66 -3.02
CA MET A 39 -3.47 -3.14 -4.40
C MET A 39 -4.26 -4.42 -4.67
N LEU A 40 -4.44 -5.24 -3.63
CA LEU A 40 -5.15 -6.52 -3.71
C LEU A 40 -6.67 -6.35 -3.62
N LYS A 41 -7.16 -5.18 -3.20
CA LYS A 41 -8.58 -4.89 -3.04
C LYS A 41 -9.13 -4.16 -4.26
N ARG A 42 -10.41 -4.40 -4.58
CA ARG A 42 -11.12 -3.69 -5.67
C ARG A 42 -12.42 -3.09 -5.19
N VAL A 43 -12.96 -2.15 -5.97
CA VAL A 43 -14.31 -1.63 -5.72
C VAL A 43 -15.34 -2.50 -6.44
N GLU A 44 -16.29 -3.03 -5.69
CA GLU A 44 -17.46 -3.74 -6.22
C GLU A 44 -18.71 -3.22 -5.51
N ASN A 45 -19.72 -2.78 -6.28
CA ASN A 45 -20.97 -2.23 -5.76
C ASN A 45 -20.78 -1.09 -4.73
N GLY A 46 -19.75 -0.26 -4.93
CA GLY A 46 -19.43 0.87 -4.04
C GLY A 46 -18.72 0.48 -2.74
N GLN A 47 -18.33 -0.79 -2.58
CA GLN A 47 -17.59 -1.29 -1.44
C GLN A 47 -16.19 -1.73 -1.86
N ILE A 48 -15.20 -1.53 -0.98
CA ILE A 48 -13.87 -2.09 -1.15
C ILE A 48 -13.93 -3.54 -0.65
N ILE A 49 -13.65 -4.48 -1.55
CA ILE A 49 -13.65 -5.91 -1.24
C ILE A 49 -12.31 -6.55 -1.58
N ILE A 50 -12.01 -7.68 -0.94
CA ILE A 50 -10.93 -8.58 -1.34
C ILE A 50 -11.52 -9.56 -2.36
N PRO A 51 -11.03 -9.57 -3.62
CA PRO A 51 -11.42 -10.58 -4.59
C PRO A 51 -11.02 -11.98 -4.08
N PRO A 52 -11.83 -13.02 -4.32
CA PRO A 52 -11.53 -14.38 -3.86
C PRO A 52 -10.14 -14.89 -4.26
N GLU A 53 -9.66 -14.50 -5.43
CA GLU A 53 -8.34 -14.86 -5.96
C GLU A 53 -7.16 -14.26 -5.17
N TYR A 54 -7.39 -13.22 -4.36
CA TYR A 54 -6.37 -12.56 -3.54
C TYR A 54 -6.56 -12.80 -2.03
N ALA A 55 -7.57 -13.56 -1.62
CA ALA A 55 -7.88 -13.77 -0.21
C ALA A 55 -6.69 -14.29 0.61
N GLN A 56 -5.94 -15.26 0.07
CA GLN A 56 -4.75 -15.80 0.75
C GLN A 56 -3.56 -14.84 0.76
N MET A 57 -3.40 -14.02 -0.29
CA MET A 57 -2.29 -13.07 -0.38
C MET A 57 -2.46 -11.89 0.59
N VAL A 58 -3.71 -11.55 0.95
CA VAL A 58 -3.98 -10.49 1.94
C VAL A 58 -3.63 -10.96 3.35
N GLU A 59 -3.90 -12.22 3.69
CA GLU A 59 -3.48 -12.80 4.98
C GLU A 59 -1.96 -12.72 5.13
N ASP A 60 -1.21 -13.12 4.09
CA ASP A 60 0.24 -13.02 4.06
C ASP A 60 0.75 -11.55 4.13
N GLU A 61 0.11 -10.60 3.43
CA GLU A 61 0.48 -9.16 3.47
C GLU A 61 0.23 -8.49 4.83
N GLU A 62 -0.83 -8.89 5.55
CA GLU A 62 -1.15 -8.35 6.88
C GLU A 62 -0.17 -8.91 7.93
N ASP A 63 0.20 -10.20 7.84
CA ASP A 63 1.21 -10.82 8.72
C ASP A 63 2.63 -10.25 8.49
N GLU A 64 3.03 -9.99 7.24
CA GLU A 64 4.33 -9.37 6.91
C GLU A 64 4.43 -7.90 7.35
N GLN A 65 3.31 -7.17 7.37
CA GLN A 65 3.26 -5.80 7.89
C GLN A 65 3.40 -5.77 9.42
N GLU A 66 2.83 -6.74 10.15
CA GLU A 66 2.99 -6.84 11.60
C GLU A 66 4.41 -7.21 12.04
N GLU A 67 5.12 -8.07 11.30
CA GLU A 67 6.53 -8.41 11.61
C GLU A 67 7.53 -7.28 11.23
N GLY A 68 7.15 -6.37 10.32
CA GLY A 68 8.00 -5.26 9.87
C GLY A 68 8.09 -4.06 10.84
N GLU A 69 7.28 -4.01 11.89
CA GLU A 69 7.22 -2.90 12.86
C GLU A 69 8.21 -3.03 14.03
N ASP A 70 9.04 -4.09 14.11
CA ASP A 70 10.15 -4.20 15.07
C ASP A 70 11.51 -3.86 14.42
N GLN A 71 11.62 -2.65 13.87
CA GLN A 71 12.93 -1.99 13.72
C GLN A 71 13.04 -0.90 14.78
N GLY A 72 13.26 -1.35 16.01
CA GLY A 72 13.68 -0.50 17.12
C GLY A 72 14.90 0.32 16.72
N GLU A 73 14.70 1.64 16.69
CA GLU A 73 15.79 2.61 16.69
C GLU A 73 16.73 2.32 17.88
N SER A 74 17.98 1.99 17.59
CA SER A 74 19.06 2.33 18.50
C SER A 74 20.15 3.02 17.70
N HIS A 75 20.06 4.35 17.72
CA HIS A 75 21.21 5.22 17.53
C HIS A 75 22.30 4.82 18.54
N GLY A 76 23.42 4.34 18.03
CA GLY A 76 24.68 4.23 18.79
C GLY A 76 25.74 4.97 18.00
N GLU A 77 26.12 6.14 18.51
CA GLU A 77 27.26 6.93 18.07
C GLU A 77 28.57 6.15 18.28
N ASP A 78 29.51 6.25 17.33
CA ASP A 78 30.94 6.41 17.57
C ASP A 78 31.65 6.96 16.30
#